data_AF-A0A147BVL6-F1
#
_entry.id   AF-A0A147BVL6-F1
#
_cell.length_a   1.000
_cell.length_b   1.000
_cell.length_c   1.000
_cell.angle_alpha   90.00
_cell.angle_beta   90.00
_cell.angle_gamma   90.00
#
_symmetry.space_group_name_H-M   'P 1'
#
loop_
_entity.id
_entity.type
_entity.pdbx_description
1 polymer ?
#
loop_
_entity_poly.entity_id
_entity_poly.type
_entity_poly.pdbx_seq_one_letter_code
_entity_poly.pdbx_strand_id
1 'polypeptide(L)'
;YISAAQQPKEDADRCSSGLGKFITTKCSSSGAIVESFSLCSYTCVRTIDNGQIVRNTYNFPNGLPCAQCKECCDGTCKSVHLDLKNPLSLKMSCST
;
A
#
# COMPACT_ATOMS: atom_id res chain seq x y z
N TYR A 1 12.15 0.47 -23.02
CA TYR A 1 10.95 1.27 -22.73
C TYR A 1 11.20 2.04 -21.45
N ILE A 2 11.46 3.33 -21.57
CA ILE A 2 11.76 4.21 -20.43
C ILE A 2 10.41 4.56 -19.82
N SER A 3 9.97 3.83 -18.81
CA SER A 3 8.76 4.18 -18.07
C SER A 3 9.03 5.51 -17.38
N ALA A 4 8.46 6.59 -17.91
CA ALA A 4 8.29 7.84 -17.19
C ALA A 4 7.82 7.48 -15.78
N ALA A 5 8.52 7.95 -14.75
CA ALA A 5 8.14 7.71 -13.36
C ALA A 5 6.70 8.16 -13.19
N GLN A 6 5.74 7.24 -13.28
CA GLN A 6 4.34 7.50 -13.02
C GLN A 6 4.31 8.05 -11.60
N GLN A 7 3.69 9.21 -11.41
CA GLN A 7 3.69 9.82 -10.09
C GLN A 7 2.96 8.82 -9.16
N PRO A 8 3.51 8.43 -8.00
CA PRO A 8 2.93 7.41 -7.13
C PRO A 8 1.43 7.63 -6.81
N LYS A 9 1.00 8.89 -6.84
CA LYS A 9 -0.40 9.31 -6.76
C LYS A 9 -1.25 8.80 -7.94
N GLU A 10 -0.79 8.97 -9.17
CA GLU A 10 -1.52 8.56 -10.39
C GLU A 10 -1.66 7.04 -10.46
N ASP A 11 -0.62 6.30 -10.07
CA ASP A 11 -0.66 4.84 -9.97
C ASP A 11 -1.67 4.37 -8.92
N ALA A 12 -1.69 5.03 -7.77
CA ALA A 12 -2.69 4.78 -6.74
C ALA A 12 -4.10 5.10 -7.24
N ASP A 13 -4.32 6.24 -7.90
CA ASP A 13 -5.63 6.62 -8.46
C ASP A 13 -6.08 5.68 -9.59
N ARG A 14 -5.15 5.12 -10.38
CA ARG A 14 -5.42 4.08 -11.37
C ARG A 14 -5.83 2.74 -10.74
N CYS A 15 -5.33 2.44 -9.54
CA CYS A 15 -5.73 1.27 -8.79
C CYS A 15 -7.14 1.45 -8.20
N SER A 16 -7.42 2.60 -7.58
CA SER A 16 -8.74 2.92 -7.05
C SER A 16 -8.94 4.43 -6.99
N SER A 17 -10.09 4.89 -7.48
CA SER A 17 -10.40 6.33 -7.53
C SER A 17 -10.33 6.96 -6.12
N GLY A 18 -9.47 7.96 -5.96
CA GLY A 18 -9.29 8.68 -4.70
C GLY A 18 -8.19 8.12 -3.79
N LEU A 19 -7.59 6.98 -4.12
CA LEU A 19 -6.50 6.40 -3.35
C LEU A 19 -5.24 7.27 -3.41
N GLY A 20 -4.93 7.87 -4.56
CA GLY A 20 -3.84 8.82 -4.71
C GLY A 20 -4.02 10.05 -3.83
N LYS A 21 -5.25 10.59 -3.78
CA LYS A 21 -5.60 11.69 -2.87
C LYS A 21 -5.45 11.29 -1.40
N PHE A 22 -5.87 10.07 -1.04
CA PHE A 22 -5.74 9.55 0.32
C PHE A 22 -4.27 9.49 0.78
N ILE A 23 -3.39 8.81 0.03
CA ILE A 23 -1.97 8.67 0.40
C ILE A 23 -1.26 10.03 0.42
N THR A 24 -1.60 10.92 -0.52
CA THR A 24 -1.05 12.29 -0.56
C THR A 24 -1.42 13.06 0.70
N THR A 25 -2.70 13.00 1.09
CA THR A 25 -3.20 13.67 2.30
C THR A 25 -2.47 13.13 3.53
N LYS A 26 -2.31 11.81 3.64
CA LYS A 26 -1.58 11.17 4.74
C LYS A 26 -0.13 11.64 4.82
N CYS A 27 0.63 11.60 3.73
CA CYS A 27 2.01 12.10 3.74
C CYS A 27 2.08 13.59 4.11
N SER A 28 1.22 14.42 3.51
CA SER A 28 1.23 15.87 3.73
C SER A 28 0.94 16.26 5.18
N SER A 29 0.16 15.46 5.92
CA SER A 29 -0.12 15.71 7.34
C SER A 29 1.13 15.66 8.23
N SER A 30 2.23 15.08 7.73
CA SER A 30 3.53 15.01 8.39
C SER A 30 4.60 15.91 7.75
N GLY A 31 4.21 16.78 6.80
CA GLY A 31 5.12 17.57 5.97
C GLY A 31 5.91 16.73 4.95
N ALA A 32 5.42 15.54 4.61
CA ALA A 32 6.05 14.63 3.66
C ALA A 32 5.30 14.60 2.32
N ILE A 33 5.99 14.12 1.27
CA ILE A 33 5.40 13.81 -0.03
C ILE A 33 5.39 12.29 -0.25
N VAL A 34 4.57 11.82 -1.19
CA VAL A 34 4.57 10.40 -1.57
C VAL A 34 5.80 10.11 -2.42
N GLU A 35 6.67 9.22 -1.95
CA GLU A 35 7.86 8.77 -2.67
C GLU A 35 7.55 7.57 -3.56
N SER A 36 6.76 6.62 -3.05
CA SER A 36 6.43 5.39 -3.76
C SER A 36 5.07 4.83 -3.34
N PHE A 37 4.49 4.05 -4.25
CA PHE A 37 3.26 3.31 -4.06
C PHE A 37 3.50 1.86 -4.50
N SER A 38 3.00 0.91 -3.73
CA SER A 38 3.05 -0.52 -4.01
C SER A 38 1.70 -1.16 -3.71
N LEU A 39 1.55 -2.44 -4.04
CA LEU A 39 0.28 -3.18 -3.87
C LEU A 39 -0.27 -3.12 -2.43
N CYS A 40 0.61 -3.17 -1.43
CA CYS A 40 0.23 -3.29 -0.02
C CYS A 40 0.83 -2.21 0.88
N SER A 41 1.50 -1.20 0.31
CA SER A 41 2.08 -0.11 1.08
C SER A 41 2.36 1.12 0.24
N TYR A 42 2.60 2.25 0.91
CA TYR A 42 3.12 3.47 0.30
C TYR A 42 4.18 4.09 1.21
N THR A 43 5.15 4.77 0.61
CA THR A 43 6.23 5.44 1.34
C THR A 43 6.08 6.94 1.25
N CYS A 44 6.10 7.62 2.41
CA CYS A 44 6.21 9.06 2.50
C CYS A 44 7.67 9.45 2.76
N VAL A 45 8.14 10.50 2.10
CA VAL A 45 9.49 11.05 2.29
C VAL A 45 9.44 12.53 2.65
N ARG A 46 10.30 12.93 3.59
CA ARG A 46 10.56 14.34 3.90
C ARG A 46 12.03 14.57 4.21
N THR A 47 12.49 15.79 3.98
CA THR A 47 13.80 16.27 4.44
C THR A 47 13.58 17.08 5.70
N ILE A 48 14.32 16.77 6.76
CA ILE A 48 14.31 17.53 8.02
C ILE A 48 15.46 18.56 8.03
N ASP A 49 15.46 19.49 9.00
CA ASP A 49 16.30 20.70 9.00
C ASP A 49 17.82 20.45 8.89
N ASN A 50 18.30 19.28 9.32
CA ASN A 50 19.70 18.87 9.20
C ASN A 50 20.06 18.26 7.82
N GLY A 51 19.15 18.33 6.84
CA GLY A 51 19.31 17.74 5.50
C GLY A 51 19.10 16.23 5.45
N GLN A 52 18.77 15.57 6.56
CA GLN A 52 18.52 14.13 6.58
C GLN A 52 17.18 13.80 5.92
N ILE A 53 17.20 12.78 5.06
CA ILE A 53 16.00 12.25 4.42
C ILE A 53 15.37 11.21 5.35
N VAL A 54 14.11 11.44 5.74
CA VAL A 54 13.30 10.52 6.53
C VAL A 54 12.26 9.87 5.63
N ARG A 55 12.21 8.53 5.66
CA ARG A 55 11.24 7.72 4.91
C ARG A 55 10.38 6.92 5.87
N ASN A 56 9.07 7.03 5.71
CA ASN A 56 8.09 6.28 6.48
C ASN A 56 7.23 5.45 5.53
N THR A 57 7.29 4.14 5.66
CA THR A 57 6.44 3.21 4.90
C THR A 57 5.20 2.85 5.70
N TYR A 58 4.04 2.98 5.08
CA TYR A 58 2.75 2.68 5.67
C TYR A 58 2.12 1.50 4.93
N ASN A 59 1.69 0.50 5.68
CA ASN A 59 1.03 -0.68 5.14
C ASN A 59 -0.47 -0.43 4.99
N PHE A 60 -1.06 -0.96 3.92
CA PHE A 60 -2.50 -1.07 3.80
C PHE A 60 -3.06 -2.11 4.78
N PRO A 61 -4.36 -2.03 5.12
CA PRO A 61 -4.99 -2.96 6.06
C PRO A 61 -4.81 -4.43 5.65
N ASN A 62 -4.62 -5.29 6.65
CA ASN A 62 -4.61 -6.73 6.41
C ASN A 62 -5.95 -7.19 5.84
N GLY A 63 -5.91 -8.13 4.89
CA GLY A 63 -7.09 -8.63 4.19
C GLY A 63 -7.50 -7.82 2.95
N LEU A 64 -6.85 -6.67 2.67
CA LEU A 64 -7.11 -5.93 1.44
C LEU A 64 -6.67 -6.75 0.21
N PRO A 65 -7.53 -6.97 -0.80
CA PRO A 65 -7.13 -7.71 -2.00
C PRO A 65 -6.04 -6.97 -2.77
N CYS A 66 -4.94 -7.68 -3.08
CA CYS A 66 -3.78 -7.11 -3.77
C CYS A 66 -3.47 -7.77 -5.13
N ALA A 67 -3.98 -8.98 -5.34
CA ALA A 67 -3.98 -9.69 -6.62
C ALA A 67 -5.00 -10.84 -6.59
N GLN A 68 -5.13 -11.58 -7.69
CA GLN A 68 -5.96 -12.78 -7.73
C GLN A 68 -5.50 -13.81 -6.68
N CYS A 69 -6.41 -14.22 -5.81
CA CYS A 69 -6.15 -15.14 -4.69
C CYS A 69 -5.03 -14.65 -3.75
N LYS A 70 -4.86 -13.33 -3.60
CA LYS A 70 -3.88 -12.74 -2.67
C LYS A 70 -4.44 -11.54 -1.91
N GLU A 71 -4.01 -11.40 -0.67
CA GLU A 71 -4.36 -10.30 0.23
C GLU A 71 -3.11 -9.65 0.84
N CYS A 72 -3.26 -8.40 1.28
CA CYS A 72 -2.24 -7.70 2.03
C CYS A 72 -2.11 -8.27 3.44
N CYS A 73 -0.86 -8.44 3.85
CA CYS A 73 -0.45 -9.01 5.11
C CYS A 73 0.83 -8.33 5.57
N ASP A 74 0.72 -7.41 6.52
CA ASP A 74 1.84 -6.64 7.07
C ASP A 74 2.65 -5.95 5.96
N GLY A 75 1.95 -5.37 4.98
CA GLY A 75 2.57 -4.68 3.84
C GLY A 75 3.01 -5.58 2.69
N THR A 76 2.80 -6.89 2.78
CA THR A 76 3.16 -7.86 1.73
C THR A 76 1.92 -8.49 1.10
N CYS A 77 1.92 -8.64 -0.23
CA CYS A 77 0.85 -9.34 -0.94
C CYS A 77 1.07 -10.86 -0.87
N LYS A 78 0.32 -11.56 -0.01
CA LYS A 78 0.44 -13.01 0.25
C LYS A 78 -0.77 -13.78 -0.27
N SER A 79 -0.58 -15.07 -0.54
CA SER A 79 -1.69 -15.94 -0.93
C SER A 79 -2.71 -16.10 0.20
N VAL A 80 -3.99 -16.03 -0.15
CA VAL A 80 -5.06 -16.38 0.79
C VAL A 80 -5.04 -17.88 1.06
N HIS A 81 -5.26 -18.28 2.31
CA HIS A 81 -5.39 -19.67 2.70
C HIS A 81 -6.87 -20.04 2.72
N LEU A 82 -7.34 -20.63 1.63
CA LEU A 82 -8.73 -21.08 1.51
C LEU A 82 -8.81 -22.54 1.97
N ASP A 83 -9.38 -22.78 3.16
CA ASP A 83 -9.76 -24.13 3.55
C ASP A 83 -11.09 -24.51 2.88
N LEU A 84 -11.00 -25.04 1.66
CA LEU A 84 -12.15 -25.42 0.85
C LEU A 84 -12.91 -26.63 1.43
N LYS A 85 -12.44 -27.26 2.51
CA LYS A 85 -13.18 -28.33 3.19
C LYS A 85 -14.42 -27.81 3.92
N ASN A 86 -14.43 -26.53 4.30
CA ASN A 86 -15.61 -25.86 4.79
C ASN A 86 -15.82 -24.55 4.02
N PRO A 87 -16.80 -24.47 3.09
CA PRO A 87 -17.05 -23.27 2.28
C PRO A 87 -17.43 -22.02 3.10
N LEU A 88 -17.70 -22.18 4.41
CA LEU A 88 -17.99 -21.10 5.34
C LEU A 88 -16.78 -20.69 6.21
N SER A 89 -15.64 -21.37 6.11
CA SER A 89 -14.41 -21.05 6.86
C SER A 89 -13.35 -20.45 5.95
N LEU A 90 -13.62 -19.24 5.45
CA LEU A 90 -12.57 -18.36 4.97
C LEU A 90 -11.72 -17.94 6.18
N LYS A 91 -10.63 -18.66 6.43
CA LYS A 91 -9.57 -18.14 7.28
C LYS A 91 -8.84 -17.08 6.46
N MET A 92 -9.08 -15.81 6.76
CA MET A 92 -8.16 -14.77 6.33
C MET A 92 -6.78 -15.14 6.87
N SER A 93 -5.80 -15.26 5.98
CA SER A 93 -4.44 -15.68 6.34
C SER A 93 -3.81 -14.72 7.35
N CYS A 94 -4.32 -13.49 7.41
CA CYS A 94 -3.71 -12.36 8.10
C CYS A 94 -4.63 -11.71 9.14
N SER A 95 -5.72 -12.39 9.51
CA SER A 95 -6.50 -12.11 10.71
C SER A 95 -5.98 -12.98 11.84
N THR A 96 -5.20 -12.39 12.74
CA THR A 96 -4.88 -12.97 14.05
C THR A 96 -6.12 -13.00 14.92
#